data_AF-A0A392Q853-F1
#
_entry.id   AF-A0A392Q853-F1
#
_cell.length_a   1.000
_cell.length_b   1.000
_cell.length_c   1.000
_cell.angle_alpha   90.00
_cell.angle_beta   90.00
_cell.angle_gamma   90.00
#
_symmetry.space_group_name_H-M   'P 1'
#
loop_
_entity.id
_entity.type
_entity.pdbx_description
1 polymer ?
#
loop_
_entity_poly.entity_id
_entity_poly.type
_entity_poly.pdbx_seq_one_letter_code
_entity_poly.pdbx_strand_id
1 'polypeptide(L)' 'MAQEALNDAMQAQVISPVWHIASYLQSVSLATVGMENEAQAALKDGTTLESKRNATSKQK' A
#
# COMPACT_ATOMS: atom_id res chain seq x y z
N MET A 1 3.38 -11.12 -13.83
CA MET A 1 4.14 -9.96 -13.32
C MET A 1 3.29 -9.07 -12.40
N ALA A 2 2.31 -8.30 -12.88
CA ALA A 2 1.51 -7.43 -11.99
C ALA A 2 0.76 -8.20 -10.89
N GLN A 3 0.22 -9.38 -11.22
CA GLN A 3 -0.44 -10.26 -10.24
C GLN A 3 0.53 -10.80 -9.17
N GLU A 4 1.78 -11.06 -9.54
CA GLU A 4 2.83 -11.52 -8.61
C GLU A 4 3.27 -10.38 -7.70
N ALA A 5 3.45 -9.18 -8.25
CA ALA A 5 3.75 -7.97 -7.49
C ALA A 5 2.63 -7.64 -6.48
N LEU A 6 1.36 -7.83 -6.87
CA LEU A 6 0.23 -7.68 -5.95
C LEU A 6 0.30 -8.69 -4.81
N ASN A 7 0.57 -9.97 -5.11
CA ASN A 7 0.71 -11.02 -4.10
C ASN A 7 1.86 -10.71 -3.13
N ASP A 8 3.02 -10.32 -3.64
CA ASP A 8 4.18 -9.99 -2.82
C ASP A 8 3.92 -8.77 -1.94
N ALA A 9 3.25 -7.75 -2.47
CA ALA A 9 2.86 -6.57 -1.70
C ALA A 9 1.85 -6.93 -0.60
N MET A 10 0.88 -7.81 -0.87
CA MET A 10 -0.04 -8.33 0.16
C MET A 10 0.70 -9.10 1.25
N GLN A 11 1.67 -9.94 0.91
CA GLN A 11 2.48 -10.66 1.90
C GLN A 11 3.32 -9.71 2.75
N ALA A 12 3.92 -8.69 2.13
CA ALA A 12 4.66 -7.67 2.88
C ALA A 12 3.76 -6.88 3.83
N GLN A 13 2.50 -6.61 3.44
CA GLN A 13 1.51 -5.98 4.31
C GLN A 13 1.15 -6.87 5.53
N VAL A 14 1.09 -8.20 5.35
CA VAL A 14 0.87 -9.15 6.46
C VAL A 14 2.03 -9.14 7.44
N ILE A 15 3.27 -9.11 6.94
CA ILE A 15 4.48 -9.09 7.78
C ILE A 15 4.63 -7.73 8.48
N SER A 16 4.29 -6.64 7.79
CA SER A 16 4.38 -5.28 8.33
C SER A 16 3.10 -4.47 8.04
N PRO A 17 2.09 -4.55 8.94
CA PRO A 17 0.80 -3.89 8.73
C PRO A 17 0.88 -2.36 8.65
N VAL A 18 1.94 -1.75 9.19
CA VAL A 18 2.15 -0.30 9.21
C VAL A 18 2.97 0.22 8.02
N TRP A 19 3.40 -0.67 7.13
CA TRP A 19 4.25 -0.33 6.00
C TRP A 19 3.42 0.20 4.81
N HIS A 20 3.17 1.50 4.79
CA HIS A 20 2.48 2.24 3.71
C HIS A 20 3.04 1.97 2.30
N ILE A 21 4.32 1.61 2.15
CA ILE A 21 4.90 1.30 0.84
C ILE A 21 4.25 0.04 0.23
N ALA A 22 3.88 -0.97 1.04
CA ALA A 22 3.14 -2.13 0.54
C ALA A 22 1.81 -1.72 -0.09
N SER A 23 1.07 -0.79 0.53
CA SER A 23 -0.21 -0.29 0.02
C SER A 23 -0.04 0.47 -1.30
N TYR A 24 1.06 1.21 -1.48
CA TYR A 24 1.38 1.83 -2.77
C TYR A 24 1.74 0.80 -3.84
N LEU A 25 2.50 -0.24 -3.51
CA LEU A 25 2.82 -1.33 -4.43
C LEU A 25 1.56 -2.09 -4.87
N GLN A 26 0.62 -2.33 -3.94
CA GLN A 26 -0.70 -2.89 -4.26
C GLN A 26 -1.45 -1.99 -5.23
N SER A 27 -1.50 -0.67 -4.98
CA SER A 27 -2.18 0.28 -5.85
C SER A 27 -1.69 0.24 -7.29
N VAL A 28 -0.37 0.30 -7.49
CA VAL A 28 0.23 0.26 -8.83
C VAL A 28 -0.04 -1.08 -9.50
N SER A 29 0.05 -2.19 -8.75
CA SER A 29 -0.21 -3.53 -9.27
C SER A 29 -1.67 -3.72 -9.71
N LEU A 30 -2.62 -3.20 -8.91
CA LEU A 30 -4.06 -3.21 -9.22
C LEU A 30 -4.37 -2.35 -10.44
N ALA A 31 -3.76 -1.15 -10.54
CA ALA A 31 -3.91 -0.29 -11.71
C ALA A 31 -3.41 -0.98 -12.98
N THR A 32 -2.28 -1.70 -12.92
CA THR A 32 -1.75 -2.44 -14.08
C THR A 32 -2.60 -3.62 -14.52
N VAL A 33 -3.51 -4.14 -13.68
CA VAL A 33 -4.45 -5.21 -14.06
C VAL A 33 -5.88 -4.69 -14.32
N GLY A 34 -6.08 -3.37 -14.36
CA GLY A 34 -7.36 -2.73 -14.67
C GLY A 34 -8.34 -2.63 -13.49
N MET A 35 -7.87 -2.85 -12.27
CA MET A 35 -8.67 -2.76 -11.04
C MET A 35 -8.55 -1.36 -10.41
N GLU A 36 -9.05 -0.33 -11.11
CA GLU A 36 -8.84 1.07 -10.74
C GLU A 36 -9.49 1.46 -9.39
N ASN A 37 -10.64 0.87 -9.04
CA ASN A 37 -11.32 1.17 -7.79
C ASN A 37 -10.50 0.68 -6.58
N GLU A 38 -9.99 -0.55 -6.67
CA GLU A 38 -9.13 -1.16 -5.67
C GLU A 38 -7.77 -0.46 -5.61
N ALA A 39 -7.24 -0.03 -6.76
CA ALA A 39 -6.03 0.76 -6.81
C ALA A 39 -6.18 2.09 -6.05
N GLN A 40 -7.31 2.80 -6.24
CA GLN A 40 -7.62 4.03 -5.50
C GLN A 40 -7.78 3.77 -3.99
N ALA A 41 -8.43 2.67 -3.60
CA ALA A 41 -8.57 2.29 -2.20
C ALA A 41 -7.19 2.04 -1.55
N ALA A 42 -6.32 1.26 -2.19
CA ALA A 42 -4.97 0.97 -1.71
C ALA A 42 -4.10 2.24 -1.60
N LEU A 43 -4.25 3.18 -2.53
CA LEU A 43 -3.59 4.50 -2.47
C LEU A 43 -4.03 5.31 -1.25
N LYS A 44 -5.33 5.33 -0.95
CA LYS A 44 -5.89 6.02 0.21
C LYS A 44 -5.41 5.40 1.52
N ASP A 45 -5.30 4.08 1.57
CA ASP A 45 -4.77 3.39 2.75
C ASP A 45 -3.28 3.68 2.95
N GLY A 46 -2.49 3.66 1.88
CA GLY A 46 -1.06 4.02 1.90
C GLY A 46 -0.82 5.45 2.41
N THR A 47 -1.54 6.43 1.87
CA THR A 47 -1.45 7.84 2.31
C THR A 47 -1.86 8.04 3.77
N THR A 48 -2.87 7.29 4.24
CA THR A 48 -3.31 7.31 5.63
C THR A 48 -2.24 6.74 6.57
N LEU A 49 -1.65 5.60 6.21
CA LEU A 49 -0.58 4.95 6.98
C LEU A 49 0.68 5.81 7.02
N GLU A 50 1.06 6.43 5.91
CA GLU A 50 2.18 7.35 5.83
C GLU A 50 1.95 8.58 6.73
N SER A 51 0.76 9.18 6.67
CA SER A 51 0.40 10.32 7.51
C SER A 51 0.49 9.98 8.99
N LYS A 52 0.00 8.80 9.39
CA LYS A 52 0.11 8.29 10.76
C LYS A 52 1.57 8.14 11.19
N ARG A 53 2.41 7.48 10.37
CA ARG A 53 3.85 7.33 10.63
C ARG A 53 4.54 8.68 10.81
N ASN A 54 4.25 9.62 9.92
CA ASN A 54 4.89 10.94 9.93
C ASN A 54 4.45 11.75 11.15
N ALA A 55 3.20 11.61 11.60
CA ALA A 55 2.74 12.20 12.85
C ALA A 55 3.48 11.62 14.07
N THR A 56 3.67 10.29 14.13
CA THR A 56 4.42 9.65 15.22
C THR A 56 5.91 10.04 15.20
N SER A 57 6.49 10.23 14.02
CA SER A 57 7.89 10.66 13.88
C SER A 57 8.12 12.12 14.31
N LYS A 58 7.11 12.98 14.23
CA LYS A 58 7.20 14.39 14.68
C LYS A 58 7.08 14.55 16.20
N GLN A 59 6.69 13.50 16.92
CA GLN A 59 6.53 13.50 18.38
C GLN A 59 7.77 12.97 19.14
N LYS A 60 8.85 12.62 18.43
CA LYS A 60 10.15 12.19 18.98
C LYS A 60 11.18 13.28 18.81
#